data_AF-A0A316SK56-F1
#
_entry.id   AF-A0A316SK56-F1
#
_cell.length_a   1.000
_cell.length_b   1.000
_cell.length_c   1.000
_cell.angle_alpha   90.00
_cell.angle_beta   90.00
_cell.angle_gamma   90.00
#
_symmetry.space_group_name_H-M   'P 1'
#
loop_
_entity.id
_entity.type
_entity.pdbx_description
1 polymer ?
#
loop_
_entity_poly.entity_id
_entity_poly.type
_entity_poly.pdbx_seq_one_letter_code
_entity_poly.pdbx_strand_id
1 'polypeptide(L)'
;MKDILIGIIASLIASIIWWLLSQLYLIDTRKKVNYKLMLLRKDNSSYEKYLTYQDYDLALNQVERMLDEIGEIFYSIKPLTYTRKKRKLINTLLSSLHINIARFQGYYKGYDSEQEKQHCCSEAKRHLYVVGYVPNSNNTYPAPDKFESVSAVTIELLCALNLSHCKSVQYILKNADCFNGDKTVEERKKLYRDLVDVSAFSGSLYKNVAKQFNITNDVLTQKKYLSLVDSMK
;
A
#
# COMPACT_ATOMS: atom_id res chain seq x y z
N MET A 1 -39.40 -30.67 25.98
CA MET A 1 -38.18 -30.12 26.64
C MET A 1 -36.90 -30.70 26.09
N LYS A 2 -36.72 -32.03 26.00
CA LYS A 2 -35.53 -32.65 25.39
C LYS A 2 -35.27 -32.19 23.95
N ASP A 3 -36.30 -32.18 23.10
CA ASP A 3 -36.12 -31.79 21.68
C ASP A 3 -35.79 -30.30 21.50
N ILE A 4 -36.34 -29.45 22.38
CA ILE A 4 -36.01 -28.02 22.43
C ILE A 4 -34.54 -27.84 22.84
N LEU A 5 -34.08 -28.58 23.84
CA LEU A 5 -32.69 -28.54 24.30
C LEU A 5 -31.71 -29.04 23.22
N ILE A 6 -32.07 -30.13 22.52
CA ILE A 6 -31.28 -30.67 21.41
C ILE A 6 -31.23 -29.66 20.25
N GLY A 7 -32.35 -29.00 19.92
CA GLY A 7 -32.39 -27.95 18.91
C GLY A 7 -31.50 -26.75 19.26
N ILE A 8 -31.51 -26.29 20.51
CA ILE A 8 -30.63 -25.21 20.99
C ILE A 8 -29.16 -25.64 20.88
N ILE A 9 -28.81 -26.84 21.35
CA ILE A 9 -27.43 -27.35 21.30
C ILE A 9 -26.96 -27.50 19.84
N ALA A 10 -27.80 -28.04 18.95
CA ALA A 10 -27.48 -28.18 17.53
C ALA A 10 -27.24 -26.82 16.85
N SER A 11 -28.06 -25.81 17.15
CA SER A 11 -27.89 -24.44 16.63
C SER A 11 -26.61 -23.77 17.15
N LEU A 12 -26.25 -24.03 18.41
CA LEU A 12 -25.01 -23.53 19.02
C LEU A 12 -23.79 -24.17 18.36
N ILE A 13 -23.81 -25.49 18.18
CA ILE A 13 -22.74 -26.23 17.49
C ILE A 13 -22.58 -25.73 16.05
N ALA A 14 -23.68 -25.57 15.31
CA ALA A 14 -23.63 -25.03 13.95
C ALA A 14 -23.03 -23.63 13.90
N SER A 15 -23.40 -22.77 14.86
CA SER A 15 -22.85 -21.41 14.97
C SER A 15 -21.35 -21.40 15.27
N ILE A 16 -20.89 -22.30 16.15
CA ILE A 16 -19.46 -22.47 16.47
C ILE A 16 -18.69 -22.98 15.24
N ILE A 17 -19.22 -23.95 14.50
CA ILE A 17 -18.60 -24.47 13.27
C ILE A 17 -18.48 -23.36 12.23
N TRP A 18 -19.55 -22.61 11.98
CA TRP A 18 -19.52 -21.48 11.05
C TRP A 18 -18.52 -20.39 11.47
N TRP A 19 -18.47 -20.09 12.77
CA TRP A 19 -17.50 -19.16 13.31
C TRP A 19 -16.06 -19.65 13.09
N LEU A 20 -15.75 -20.91 13.40
CA LEU A 20 -14.43 -21.50 13.17
C LEU A 20 -14.02 -21.49 11.70
N LEU A 21 -14.92 -21.88 10.79
CA LEU A 21 -14.68 -21.83 9.35
C LEU A 21 -14.40 -20.40 8.87
N SER A 22 -15.14 -19.40 9.41
CA SER A 22 -14.88 -18.00 9.11
C SER A 22 -13.49 -17.55 9.58
N GLN A 23 -13.04 -17.98 10.76
CA GLN A 23 -11.71 -17.64 11.27
C GLN A 23 -10.61 -18.26 10.41
N LEU A 24 -10.77 -19.53 10.01
CA LEU A 24 -9.83 -20.21 9.11
C LEU A 24 -9.70 -19.50 7.76
N TYR A 25 -10.83 -19.13 7.15
CA TYR A 25 -10.85 -18.35 5.91
C TYR A 25 -10.12 -17.01 6.05
N LEU A 26 -10.31 -16.31 7.17
CA LEU A 26 -9.64 -15.04 7.44
C LEU A 26 -8.14 -15.18 7.66
N ILE A 27 -7.69 -16.28 8.25
CA ILE A 27 -6.27 -16.57 8.45
C ILE A 27 -5.61 -16.85 7.10
N ASP A 28 -6.22 -17.70 6.27
CA ASP A 28 -5.70 -18.03 4.95
C ASP A 28 -5.58 -16.80 4.05
N THR A 29 -6.63 -15.97 4.02
CA THR A 29 -6.64 -14.70 3.27
C THR A 29 -5.48 -13.78 3.70
N ARG A 30 -5.24 -13.66 5.02
CA ARG A 30 -4.14 -12.82 5.55
C ARG A 30 -2.76 -13.40 5.25
N LYS A 31 -2.61 -14.72 5.22
CA LYS A 31 -1.38 -15.39 4.77
C LYS A 31 -1.11 -15.12 3.30
N LYS A 32 -2.13 -15.20 2.44
CA LYS A 32 -2.03 -14.84 1.02
C LYS A 32 -1.60 -13.39 0.86
N VAL A 33 -2.26 -12.45 1.54
CA VAL A 33 -1.88 -11.03 1.52
C VAL A 33 -0.44 -10.83 2.01
N ASN A 34 -0.03 -11.52 3.09
CA ASN A 34 1.33 -11.42 3.60
C ASN A 34 2.37 -11.87 2.57
N TYR A 35 2.15 -13.02 1.96
CA TYR A 35 3.03 -13.56 0.92
C TYR A 35 3.17 -12.58 -0.26
N LYS A 36 2.04 -12.02 -0.71
CA LYS A 36 2.00 -11.03 -1.79
C LYS A 36 2.73 -9.73 -1.43
N LEU A 37 2.58 -9.25 -0.19
CA LEU A 37 3.34 -8.10 0.31
C LEU A 37 4.86 -8.38 0.38
N MET A 38 5.28 -9.60 0.72
CA MET A 38 6.69 -9.99 0.71
C MET A 38 7.27 -10.01 -0.72
N LEU A 39 6.53 -10.51 -1.71
CA LEU A 39 6.93 -10.44 -3.11
C LEU A 39 7.03 -8.98 -3.58
N LEU A 40 6.02 -8.18 -3.29
CA LEU A 40 5.99 -6.76 -3.63
C LEU A 40 7.17 -5.99 -3.02
N ARG A 41 7.55 -6.30 -1.77
CA ARG A 41 8.75 -5.72 -1.12
C ARG A 41 10.04 -6.07 -1.87
N LYS A 42 10.18 -7.33 -2.29
CA LYS A 42 11.34 -7.80 -3.07
C LYS A 42 11.41 -7.10 -4.42
N ASP A 43 10.29 -7.04 -5.14
CA ASP A 43 10.23 -6.43 -6.46
C ASP A 43 10.45 -4.91 -6.39
N ASN A 44 9.95 -4.24 -5.35
CA ASN A 44 10.27 -2.83 -5.09
C ASN A 44 11.77 -2.59 -4.84
N SER A 45 12.43 -3.46 -4.06
CA SER A 45 13.87 -3.33 -3.83
C SER A 45 14.67 -3.49 -5.12
N SER A 46 14.27 -4.40 -6.00
CA SER A 46 14.86 -4.54 -7.33
C SER A 46 14.60 -3.32 -8.20
N TYR A 47 13.37 -2.81 -8.22
CA TYR A 47 12.99 -1.61 -8.96
C TYR A 47 13.84 -0.39 -8.56
N GLU A 48 13.97 -0.10 -7.26
CA GLU A 48 14.80 1.00 -6.76
C GLU A 48 16.29 0.87 -7.17
N LYS A 49 16.81 -0.37 -7.22
CA LYS A 49 18.16 -0.65 -7.72
C LYS A 49 18.26 -0.38 -9.21
N TYR A 50 17.32 -0.85 -10.02
CA TYR A 50 17.34 -0.61 -11.47
C TYR A 50 17.21 0.87 -11.82
N LEU A 51 16.38 1.62 -11.10
CA LEU A 51 16.35 3.08 -11.24
C LEU A 51 17.70 3.73 -10.93
N THR A 52 18.42 3.21 -9.92
CA THR A 52 19.74 3.72 -9.55
C THR A 52 20.81 3.39 -10.59
N TYR A 53 20.74 2.21 -11.21
CA TYR A 53 21.60 1.82 -12.32
C TYR A 53 21.14 2.35 -13.69
N GLN A 54 20.00 3.06 -13.71
CA GLN A 54 19.36 3.56 -14.93
C GLN A 54 19.00 2.47 -15.95
N ASP A 55 18.77 1.24 -15.49
CA ASP A 55 18.36 0.11 -16.32
C ASP A 55 16.84 0.15 -16.54
N TYR A 56 16.43 0.85 -17.61
CA TYR A 56 15.03 1.11 -17.91
C TYR A 56 14.23 -0.16 -18.17
N ASP A 57 14.76 -1.07 -18.97
CA ASP A 57 14.03 -2.26 -19.42
C ASP A 57 13.77 -3.21 -18.24
N LEU A 58 14.75 -3.39 -17.35
CA LEU A 58 14.55 -4.14 -16.11
C LEU A 58 13.64 -3.40 -15.13
N ALA A 59 13.74 -2.08 -15.02
CA ALA A 59 12.84 -1.28 -14.18
C ALA A 59 11.39 -1.41 -14.64
N LEU A 60 11.14 -1.37 -15.96
CA LEU A 60 9.80 -1.53 -16.54
C LEU A 60 9.20 -2.90 -16.23
N ASN A 61 9.99 -3.96 -16.40
CA ASN A 61 9.56 -5.31 -16.05
C ASN A 61 9.19 -5.43 -14.55
N GLN A 62 10.00 -4.84 -13.66
CA GLN A 62 9.65 -4.83 -12.23
C GLN A 62 8.37 -4.04 -11.94
N VAL A 63 8.16 -2.91 -12.61
CA VAL A 63 6.92 -2.12 -12.46
C VAL A 63 5.70 -2.96 -12.84
N GLU A 64 5.73 -3.68 -13.96
CA GLU A 64 4.63 -4.57 -14.37
C GLU A 64 4.34 -5.64 -13.32
N ARG A 65 5.38 -6.32 -12.83
CA ARG A 65 5.25 -7.32 -11.76
C ARG A 65 4.68 -6.73 -10.48
N MET A 66 5.15 -5.55 -10.07
CA MET A 66 4.63 -4.86 -8.89
C MET A 66 3.15 -4.50 -9.04
N LEU A 67 2.73 -4.05 -10.22
CA LEU A 67 1.31 -3.73 -10.49
C LEU A 67 0.42 -4.98 -10.41
N ASP A 68 0.88 -6.11 -10.94
CA ASP A 68 0.18 -7.41 -10.80
C ASP A 68 0.04 -7.84 -9.34
N GLU A 69 1.13 -7.75 -8.57
CA GLU A 69 1.12 -8.08 -7.14
C GLU A 69 0.19 -7.17 -6.34
N ILE A 70 0.15 -5.87 -6.65
CA ILE A 70 -0.81 -4.91 -6.06
C ILE A 70 -2.25 -5.32 -6.38
N GLY A 71 -2.53 -5.70 -7.63
CA GLY A 71 -3.85 -6.19 -8.06
C GLY A 71 -4.30 -7.45 -7.32
N GLU A 72 -3.41 -8.43 -7.16
CA GLU A 72 -3.67 -9.65 -6.37
C GLU A 72 -3.95 -9.35 -4.90
N ILE A 73 -3.26 -8.36 -4.31
CA ILE A 73 -3.53 -7.92 -2.94
C ILE A 73 -4.93 -7.32 -2.85
N PHE A 74 -5.31 -6.41 -3.76
CA PHE A 74 -6.65 -5.85 -3.82
C PHE A 74 -7.72 -6.94 -3.89
N TYR A 75 -7.55 -7.91 -4.80
CA TYR A 75 -8.48 -9.02 -4.97
C TYR A 75 -8.63 -9.87 -3.70
N SER A 76 -7.53 -10.04 -2.96
CA SER A 76 -7.48 -10.83 -1.74
C SER A 76 -8.13 -10.12 -0.53
N ILE A 77 -8.23 -8.79 -0.52
CA ILE A 77 -8.85 -8.05 0.58
C ILE A 77 -10.38 -8.13 0.48
N LYS A 78 -11.00 -8.88 1.39
CA LYS A 78 -12.47 -9.01 1.49
C LYS A 78 -13.05 -8.14 2.61
N PRO A 79 -14.37 -7.86 2.64
CA PRO A 79 -14.99 -7.02 3.66
C PRO A 79 -14.76 -7.47 5.12
N LEU A 80 -14.47 -8.75 5.37
CA LEU A 80 -14.24 -9.23 6.74
C LEU A 80 -12.75 -9.45 7.06
N THR A 81 -11.85 -9.30 6.09
CA THR A 81 -10.40 -9.51 6.29
C THR A 81 -9.81 -8.58 7.35
N TYR A 82 -10.29 -7.33 7.42
CA TYR A 82 -9.89 -6.34 8.41
C TYR A 82 -11.09 -5.52 8.90
N THR A 83 -10.92 -4.83 10.04
CA THR A 83 -11.89 -3.81 10.48
C THR A 83 -12.09 -2.77 9.38
N ARG A 84 -13.30 -2.20 9.28
CA ARG A 84 -13.66 -1.23 8.23
C ARG A 84 -12.66 -0.07 8.11
N LYS A 85 -12.24 0.51 9.24
CA LYS A 85 -11.27 1.63 9.26
C LYS A 85 -9.91 1.20 8.68
N LYS A 86 -9.43 0.02 9.08
CA LYS A 86 -8.15 -0.52 8.64
C LYS A 86 -8.16 -0.93 7.17
N ARG A 87 -9.23 -1.59 6.73
CA ARG A 87 -9.45 -1.97 5.32
C ARG A 87 -9.43 -0.74 4.41
N LYS A 88 -10.16 0.32 4.78
CA LYS A 88 -10.16 1.58 4.03
C LYS A 88 -8.78 2.21 3.94
N LEU A 89 -8.01 2.20 5.03
CA LEU A 89 -6.63 2.70 5.01
C LEU A 89 -5.76 1.86 4.07
N ILE A 90 -5.80 0.53 4.17
CA ILE A 90 -5.06 -0.38 3.30
C ILE A 90 -5.39 -0.12 1.82
N ASN A 91 -6.68 -0.02 1.46
CA ASN A 91 -7.09 0.26 0.09
C ASN A 91 -6.63 1.64 -0.40
N THR A 92 -6.61 2.64 0.48
CA THR A 92 -6.11 3.99 0.16
C THR A 92 -4.60 3.95 -0.14
N LEU A 93 -3.83 3.24 0.70
CA LEU A 93 -2.39 3.05 0.54
C LEU A 93 -2.06 2.27 -0.73
N LEU A 94 -2.76 1.16 -1.00
CA LEU A 94 -2.60 0.39 -2.23
C LEU A 94 -2.94 1.20 -3.49
N SER A 95 -3.97 2.06 -3.41
CA SER A 95 -4.34 2.94 -4.53
C SER A 95 -3.24 3.97 -4.79
N SER A 96 -2.71 4.59 -3.73
CA SER A 96 -1.57 5.51 -3.82
C SER A 96 -0.34 4.82 -4.40
N LEU A 97 -0.02 3.62 -3.92
CA LEU A 97 1.11 2.83 -4.40
C LEU A 97 0.96 2.51 -5.90
N HIS A 98 -0.21 2.03 -6.30
CA HIS A 98 -0.51 1.76 -7.70
C HIS A 98 -0.29 3.00 -8.58
N ILE A 99 -0.83 4.16 -8.18
CA ILE A 99 -0.68 5.41 -8.93
C ILE A 99 0.79 5.79 -9.08
N ASN A 100 1.55 5.74 -7.98
CA ASN A 100 2.97 6.11 -7.99
C ASN A 100 3.82 5.17 -8.85
N ILE A 101 3.55 3.86 -8.82
CA ILE A 101 4.26 2.88 -9.63
C ILE A 101 3.86 2.96 -11.11
N ALA A 102 2.57 3.08 -11.41
CA ALA A 102 2.06 3.18 -12.78
C ALA A 102 2.52 4.45 -13.50
N ARG A 103 2.90 5.52 -12.78
CA ARG A 103 3.50 6.73 -13.38
C ARG A 103 4.74 6.42 -14.20
N PHE A 104 5.52 5.39 -13.84
CA PHE A 104 6.71 5.01 -14.59
C PHE A 104 6.39 4.67 -16.05
N GLN A 105 5.30 3.94 -16.27
CA GLN A 105 4.82 3.59 -17.62
C GLN A 105 4.38 4.82 -18.42
N GLY A 106 3.92 5.87 -17.72
CA GLY A 106 3.48 7.13 -18.33
C GLY A 106 4.60 8.06 -18.79
N TYR A 107 5.85 7.82 -18.40
CA TYR A 107 6.99 8.60 -18.93
C TYR A 107 7.35 8.22 -20.37
N TYR A 108 6.76 7.14 -20.90
CA TYR A 108 7.00 6.67 -22.26
C TYR A 108 6.55 7.71 -23.32
N LYS A 109 7.50 8.25 -24.07
CA LYS A 109 7.27 9.00 -25.31
C LYS A 109 8.16 8.46 -26.45
N GLY A 110 7.95 7.22 -26.88
CA GLY A 110 8.45 6.69 -28.16
C GLY A 110 9.99 6.70 -28.31
N TYR A 111 10.66 5.85 -27.55
CA TYR A 111 12.12 5.82 -27.45
C TYR A 111 12.84 5.21 -28.66
N ASP A 112 13.88 5.91 -29.14
CA ASP A 112 14.94 5.35 -29.99
C ASP A 112 16.35 5.53 -29.39
N SER A 113 16.52 6.24 -28.26
CA SER A 113 17.84 6.59 -27.70
C SER A 113 18.06 6.24 -26.22
N GLU A 114 19.27 5.81 -25.87
CA GLU A 114 19.67 5.45 -24.49
C GLU A 114 19.66 6.65 -23.51
N GLN A 115 19.85 7.88 -23.99
CA GLN A 115 19.79 9.08 -23.15
C GLN A 115 18.38 9.33 -22.60
N GLU A 116 17.35 9.06 -23.39
CA GLU A 116 15.95 9.21 -22.94
C GLU A 116 15.59 8.16 -21.90
N LYS A 117 16.02 6.90 -22.07
CA LYS A 117 15.86 5.84 -21.05
C LYS A 117 16.45 6.25 -19.69
N GLN A 118 17.67 6.79 -19.70
CA GLN A 118 18.33 7.28 -18.49
C GLN A 118 17.59 8.46 -17.84
N HIS A 119 17.07 9.38 -18.67
CA HIS A 119 16.27 10.51 -18.20
C HIS A 119 15.00 10.02 -17.48
N CYS A 120 14.30 9.05 -18.05
CA CYS A 120 13.09 8.49 -17.47
C CYS A 120 13.34 7.76 -16.15
N CYS A 121 14.42 7.00 -16.03
CA CYS A 121 14.85 6.41 -14.76
C CYS A 121 15.13 7.49 -13.70
N SER A 122 15.74 8.61 -14.10
CA SER A 122 16.08 9.71 -13.20
C SER A 122 14.83 10.46 -12.71
N GLU A 123 13.88 10.75 -13.61
CA GLU A 123 12.60 11.37 -13.27
C GLU A 123 11.74 10.45 -12.38
N ALA A 124 11.71 9.15 -12.69
CA ALA A 124 11.02 8.16 -11.86
C ALA A 124 11.59 8.10 -10.45
N LYS A 125 12.92 8.08 -10.32
CA LYS A 125 13.60 8.12 -9.01
C LYS A 125 13.22 9.38 -8.23
N ARG A 126 13.16 10.55 -8.88
CA ARG A 126 12.73 11.80 -8.22
C ARG A 126 11.29 11.72 -7.72
N HIS A 127 10.38 11.13 -8.49
CA HIS A 127 8.98 10.98 -8.07
C HIS A 127 8.79 9.90 -6.99
N LEU A 128 9.68 8.92 -6.94
CA LEU A 128 9.63 7.86 -5.94
C LEU A 128 10.09 8.35 -4.56
N TYR A 129 11.18 9.11 -4.50
CA TYR A 129 11.76 9.60 -3.25
C TYR A 129 11.31 11.03 -2.95
N VAL A 130 10.07 11.17 -2.48
CA VAL A 130 9.42 12.47 -2.21
C VAL A 130 8.92 12.63 -0.78
N VAL A 131 8.89 11.56 0.01
CA VAL A 131 8.29 11.62 1.35
C VAL A 131 9.24 12.34 2.31
N GLY A 132 8.75 13.41 2.94
CA GLY A 132 9.55 14.32 3.74
C GLY A 132 10.22 15.46 2.96
N TYR A 133 9.92 15.59 1.66
CA TYR A 133 10.42 16.66 0.82
C TYR A 133 10.13 18.05 1.40
N VAL A 134 11.13 18.94 1.35
CA VAL A 134 10.99 20.36 1.68
C VAL A 134 11.55 21.15 0.51
N PRO A 135 10.72 21.95 -0.20
CA PRO A 135 11.20 22.78 -1.29
C PRO A 135 12.21 23.80 -0.76
N ASN A 136 13.33 23.95 -1.47
CA ASN A 136 14.33 24.97 -1.15
C ASN A 136 13.99 26.29 -1.85
N SER A 137 14.52 27.40 -1.34
CA SER A 137 14.32 28.74 -1.91
C SER A 137 14.89 28.92 -3.33
N ASN A 138 15.75 27.99 -3.77
CA ASN A 138 16.54 28.12 -4.99
C ASN A 138 15.94 27.34 -6.17
N ASN A 139 14.73 26.78 -6.03
CA ASN A 139 14.04 25.96 -7.03
C ASN A 139 14.85 24.76 -7.55
N THR A 140 15.90 24.33 -6.85
CA THR A 140 16.68 23.15 -7.21
C THR A 140 16.14 21.94 -6.50
N TYR A 141 15.86 20.85 -7.24
CA TYR A 141 15.45 19.62 -6.59
C TYR A 141 16.63 19.01 -5.82
N PRO A 142 16.53 18.84 -4.50
CA PRO A 142 17.51 18.14 -3.68
C PRO A 142 17.66 16.68 -4.13
N ALA A 143 18.81 16.12 -3.78
CA ALA A 143 19.16 14.77 -4.15
C ALA A 143 18.11 13.76 -3.60
N PRO A 144 17.53 12.88 -4.45
CA PRO A 144 16.42 11.99 -4.07
C PRO A 144 16.75 11.05 -2.90
N ASP A 145 18.02 10.65 -2.77
CA ASP A 145 18.55 9.79 -1.72
C ASP A 145 18.42 10.36 -0.29
N LYS A 146 18.05 11.64 -0.14
CA LYS A 146 17.80 12.29 1.16
C LYS A 146 16.36 12.14 1.65
N PHE A 147 15.45 11.60 0.83
CA PHE A 147 14.04 11.46 1.15
C PHE A 147 13.63 10.00 1.29
N GLU A 148 12.45 9.77 1.82
CA GLU A 148 11.90 8.43 1.94
C GLU A 148 11.22 8.03 0.62
N SER A 149 11.42 6.78 0.20
CA SER A 149 10.74 6.20 -0.96
C SER A 149 9.26 5.98 -0.63
N VAL A 150 8.36 6.60 -1.40
CA VAL A 150 6.91 6.47 -1.22
C VAL A 150 6.47 5.01 -1.33
N SER A 151 7.11 4.22 -2.21
CA SER A 151 6.77 2.82 -2.40
C SER A 151 7.27 1.95 -1.24
N ALA A 152 8.53 2.12 -0.82
CA ALA A 152 9.11 1.37 0.30
C ALA A 152 8.33 1.62 1.59
N VAL A 153 8.12 2.89 1.95
CA VAL A 153 7.36 3.28 3.16
C VAL A 153 5.95 2.69 3.11
N THR A 154 5.26 2.79 1.96
CA THR A 154 3.90 2.27 1.82
C THR A 154 3.85 0.76 1.98
N ILE A 155 4.79 0.02 1.38
CA ILE A 155 4.85 -1.45 1.48
C ILE A 155 5.13 -1.88 2.92
N GLU A 156 6.08 -1.26 3.62
CA GLU A 156 6.36 -1.58 5.02
C GLU A 156 5.15 -1.27 5.92
N LEU A 157 4.47 -0.14 5.68
CA LEU A 157 3.26 0.19 6.41
C LEU A 157 2.14 -0.83 6.14
N LEU A 158 1.97 -1.28 4.90
CA LEU A 158 1.02 -2.33 4.54
C LEU A 158 1.35 -3.66 5.25
N CYS A 159 2.64 -4.03 5.33
CA CYS A 159 3.10 -5.18 6.10
C CYS A 159 2.74 -5.04 7.59
N ALA A 160 3.05 -3.90 8.21
CA ALA A 160 2.75 -3.64 9.61
C ALA A 160 1.23 -3.67 9.89
N LEU A 161 0.43 -3.13 8.98
CA LEU A 161 -1.02 -3.23 9.02
C LEU A 161 -1.46 -4.69 8.92
N ASN A 162 -0.97 -5.49 7.98
CA ASN A 162 -1.39 -6.88 7.85
C ASN A 162 -1.05 -7.72 9.11
N LEU A 163 0.17 -7.60 9.63
CA LEU A 163 0.67 -8.38 10.77
C LEU A 163 -0.02 -8.01 12.09
N SER A 164 -0.26 -6.71 12.33
CA SER A 164 -0.81 -6.20 13.59
C SER A 164 -2.35 -6.25 13.62
N HIS A 165 -2.92 -7.46 13.58
CA HIS A 165 -4.36 -7.66 13.40
C HIS A 165 -5.25 -7.13 14.55
N CYS A 166 -4.81 -7.28 15.81
CA CYS A 166 -5.57 -6.82 16.98
C CYS A 166 -5.28 -5.37 17.41
N LYS A 167 -4.29 -4.71 16.78
CA LYS A 167 -3.89 -3.36 17.19
C LYS A 167 -4.72 -2.31 16.46
N SER A 168 -4.95 -1.18 17.14
CA SER A 168 -5.62 -0.04 16.53
C SER A 168 -4.75 0.55 15.43
N VAL A 169 -5.39 1.18 14.44
CA VAL A 169 -4.66 1.84 13.35
C VAL A 169 -3.73 2.94 13.89
N GLN A 170 -4.16 3.70 14.91
CA GLN A 170 -3.29 4.73 15.51
C GLN A 170 -2.04 4.12 16.15
N TYR A 171 -2.18 2.99 16.84
CA TYR A 171 -1.03 2.30 17.42
C TYR A 171 -0.06 1.84 16.33
N ILE A 172 -0.57 1.28 15.23
CA ILE A 172 0.27 0.82 14.12
C ILE A 172 0.99 2.02 13.49
N LEU A 173 0.26 3.09 13.16
CA LEU A 173 0.89 4.28 12.59
C LEU A 173 1.94 4.89 13.50
N LYS A 174 1.80 4.80 14.83
CA LYS A 174 2.79 5.28 15.81
C LYS A 174 4.04 4.41 15.92
N ASN A 175 3.95 3.10 15.65
CA ASN A 175 5.03 2.16 15.96
C ASN A 175 5.55 1.37 14.75
N ALA A 176 4.95 1.48 13.57
CA ALA A 176 5.38 0.73 12.39
C ALA A 176 6.78 1.14 11.95
N ASP A 177 7.69 0.19 11.79
CA ASP A 177 9.04 0.46 11.28
C ASP A 177 9.02 0.59 9.74
N CYS A 178 8.74 1.79 9.26
CA CYS A 178 8.53 2.08 7.83
C CYS A 178 9.24 3.35 7.33
N PHE A 179 9.97 4.03 8.21
CA PHE A 179 10.77 5.22 7.88
C PHE A 179 12.21 4.95 8.28
N ASN A 180 13.17 5.62 7.65
CA ASN A 180 14.57 5.48 8.00
C ASN A 180 14.88 6.17 9.34
N GLY A 181 15.35 5.37 10.29
CA GLY A 181 15.73 5.80 11.64
C GLY A 181 14.53 6.16 12.54
N ASP A 182 14.85 6.53 13.77
CA ASP A 182 13.83 6.87 14.76
C ASP A 182 13.21 8.24 14.43
N LYS A 183 11.89 8.26 14.26
CA LYS A 183 11.12 9.48 14.01
C LYS A 183 10.20 9.78 15.20
N THR A 184 10.15 11.03 15.62
CA THR A 184 9.15 11.52 16.57
C THR A 184 7.73 11.42 15.99
N VAL A 185 6.72 11.47 16.86
CA VAL A 185 5.31 11.41 16.41
C VAL A 185 4.97 12.56 15.44
N GLU A 186 5.50 13.76 15.67
CA GLU A 186 5.23 14.92 14.81
C GLU A 186 5.91 14.80 13.44
N GLU A 187 7.15 14.29 13.39
CA GLU A 187 7.81 13.99 12.12
C GLU A 187 7.03 12.94 11.33
N ARG A 188 6.56 11.88 12.00
CA ARG A 188 5.74 10.84 11.38
C ARG A 188 4.43 11.39 10.82
N LYS A 189 3.78 12.33 11.52
CA LYS A 189 2.59 13.01 11.00
C LYS A 189 2.89 13.71 9.68
N LYS A 190 4.00 14.46 9.60
CA LYS A 190 4.42 15.11 8.36
C LYS A 190 4.65 14.07 7.25
N LEU A 191 5.46 13.06 7.52
CA LEU A 191 5.80 12.02 6.52
C LEU A 191 4.56 11.28 6.01
N TYR A 192 3.60 10.94 6.88
CA TYR A 192 2.34 10.33 6.44
C TYR A 192 1.47 11.27 5.61
N ARG A 193 1.49 12.59 5.87
CA ARG A 193 0.76 13.56 5.02
C ARG A 193 1.33 13.60 3.61
N ASP A 194 2.64 13.44 3.48
CA ASP A 194 3.35 13.42 2.20
C ASP A 194 3.23 12.07 1.46
N LEU A 195 2.85 10.99 2.17
CA LEU A 195 2.86 9.62 1.66
C LEU A 195 1.77 9.31 0.62
N VAL A 196 0.58 9.92 0.75
CA VAL A 196 -0.58 9.52 -0.06
C VAL A 196 -0.82 10.50 -1.20
N ASP A 197 -0.81 9.98 -2.42
CA ASP A 197 -1.15 10.76 -3.60
C ASP A 197 -2.59 11.26 -3.53
N VAL A 198 -2.81 12.54 -3.85
CA VAL A 198 -4.14 13.16 -3.79
C VAL A 198 -5.17 12.41 -4.64
N SER A 199 -4.73 11.85 -5.77
CA SER A 199 -5.57 11.09 -6.71
C SER A 199 -5.98 9.73 -6.14
N ALA A 200 -5.34 9.24 -5.07
CA ALA A 200 -5.76 8.01 -4.39
C ALA A 200 -7.09 8.18 -3.65
N PHE A 201 -7.43 9.41 -3.22
CA PHE A 201 -8.64 9.69 -2.47
C PHE A 201 -9.91 9.78 -3.34
N SER A 202 -9.76 10.00 -4.65
CA SER A 202 -10.89 10.00 -5.60
C SER A 202 -11.33 8.59 -6.00
N GLY A 203 -10.62 7.53 -5.59
CA GLY A 203 -10.90 6.16 -6.03
C GLY A 203 -10.65 5.93 -7.53
N SER A 204 -10.02 6.88 -8.21
CA SER A 204 -9.74 6.85 -9.64
C SER A 204 -8.49 6.00 -9.90
N LEU A 205 -8.64 4.67 -9.83
CA LEU A 205 -7.69 3.77 -10.46
C LEU A 205 -7.95 3.73 -11.97
N TYR A 206 -6.92 3.42 -12.76
CA TYR A 206 -7.08 3.20 -14.20
C TYR A 206 -8.21 2.20 -14.45
N LYS A 207 -9.14 2.55 -15.35
CA LYS A 207 -10.39 1.81 -15.59
C LYS A 207 -10.18 0.31 -15.88
N ASN A 208 -9.04 -0.04 -16.49
CA ASN A 208 -8.68 -1.41 -16.83
C ASN A 208 -8.31 -2.22 -15.57
N VAL A 209 -7.53 -1.63 -14.66
CA VAL A 209 -7.14 -2.24 -13.38
C VAL A 209 -8.35 -2.38 -12.45
N ALA A 210 -9.19 -1.35 -12.38
CA ALA A 210 -10.42 -1.39 -11.60
C ALA A 210 -11.37 -2.52 -12.07
N LYS A 211 -11.45 -2.75 -13.38
CA LYS A 211 -12.24 -3.85 -13.98
C LYS A 211 -11.60 -5.22 -13.78
N GLN A 212 -10.29 -5.34 -13.98
CA GLN A 212 -9.57 -6.61 -13.86
C GLN A 212 -9.61 -7.17 -12.43
N PHE A 213 -9.50 -6.30 -11.42
CA PHE A 213 -9.41 -6.72 -10.02
C PHE A 213 -10.68 -6.43 -9.20
N ASN A 214 -11.78 -6.00 -9.82
CA ASN A 214 -13.04 -5.63 -9.15
C ASN A 214 -12.84 -4.68 -7.96
N ILE A 215 -12.00 -3.66 -8.14
CA ILE A 215 -11.60 -2.77 -7.04
C ILE A 215 -12.79 -1.89 -6.67
N THR A 216 -13.22 -1.98 -5.42
CA THR A 216 -14.29 -1.14 -4.87
C THR A 216 -13.73 0.21 -4.42
N ASN A 217 -14.54 1.28 -4.51
CA ASN A 217 -14.24 2.61 -3.94
C ASN A 217 -14.29 2.61 -2.40
N ASP A 218 -13.76 1.58 -1.75
CA ASP A 218 -13.69 1.45 -0.29
C ASP A 218 -12.39 2.07 0.23
N VAL A 219 -12.17 3.34 -0.08
CA VAL A 219 -11.02 4.16 0.36
C VAL A 219 -11.44 5.18 1.43
N LEU A 220 -10.45 5.81 2.07
CA LEU A 220 -10.65 6.97 2.93
C LEU A 220 -10.85 8.23 2.06
N THR A 221 -11.59 9.20 2.59
CA THR A 221 -11.51 10.57 2.07
C THR A 221 -10.25 11.22 2.64
N GLN A 222 -9.70 12.23 1.94
CA GLN A 222 -8.53 12.98 2.42
C GLN A 222 -8.73 13.50 3.85
N LYS A 223 -9.89 14.10 4.15
CA LYS A 223 -10.24 14.57 5.51
C LYS A 223 -10.17 13.44 6.56
N LYS A 224 -10.64 12.24 6.23
CA LYS A 224 -10.61 11.09 7.15
C LYS A 224 -9.20 10.52 7.32
N TYR A 225 -8.39 10.56 6.27
CA TYR A 225 -6.98 10.17 6.33
C TYR A 225 -6.18 11.13 7.22
N LEU A 226 -6.29 12.44 6.97
CA LEU A 226 -5.60 13.46 7.77
C LEU A 226 -6.02 13.42 9.24
N SER A 227 -7.33 13.33 9.52
CA SER A 227 -7.82 13.17 10.89
C SER A 227 -7.25 11.92 11.59
N LEU A 228 -7.03 10.84 10.85
CA LEU A 228 -6.45 9.61 11.38
C LEU A 228 -4.97 9.80 11.71
N VAL A 229 -4.20 10.46 10.84
CA VAL A 229 -2.79 10.84 11.07
C VAL A 229 -2.67 11.81 12.25
N ASP A 230 -3.51 12.84 12.32
CA ASP A 230 -3.48 13.86 13.35
C ASP A 230 -3.85 13.31 14.74
N SER A 231 -4.66 12.25 14.77
CA SER A 231 -5.05 11.56 16.02
C SER A 231 -3.93 10.73 16.66
N MET A 232 -2.76 10.63 16.04
CA MET A 232 -1.60 9.99 16.64
C MET A 232 -1.15 10.81 17.87
N LYS A 233 -1.11 10.14 19.03
CA LYS A 233 -0.62 10.65 20.31
C LYS A 233 0.62 9.87 20.71
#